data_AF-A0A1H8PZ33-F1
#
_entry.id   AF-A0A1H8PZ33-F1
#
_cell.length_a   1.000
_cell.length_b   1.000
_cell.length_c   1.000
_cell.angle_alpha   90.00
_cell.angle_beta   90.00
_cell.angle_gamma   90.00
#
_symmetry.space_group_name_H-M   'P 1'
#
loop_
_entity.id
_entity.type
_entity.pdbx_description
1 polymer ?
#
loop_
_entity_poly.entity_id
_entity_poly.type
_entity_poly.pdbx_seq_one_letter_code
_entity_poly.pdbx_strand_id
1 'polypeptide(L)' 'MESMENANAEGHYKLLTVAIVIGIVGVFLRFAGDANTGFMFTSISNIILIIGILIALKCVFAIMK' A
#
# COMPACT_ATOMS: atom_id res chain seq x y z
N MET A 1 28.50 -5.70 -1.99
CA MET A 1 27.74 -6.90 -2.40
C MET A 1 26.55 -7.12 -1.48
N GLU A 2 26.73 -7.06 -0.16
CA GLU A 2 25.65 -7.24 0.84
C GLU A 2 24.42 -6.33 0.61
N SER A 3 24.62 -5.04 0.31
CA SER A 3 23.51 -4.11 0.00
C SER A 3 22.69 -4.50 -1.25
N MET A 4 23.32 -5.08 -2.27
CA MET A 4 22.62 -5.53 -3.48
C MET A 4 21.85 -6.82 -3.21
N GLU A 5 22.38 -7.69 -2.35
CA GLU A 5 21.70 -8.91 -1.93
C GLU A 5 20.47 -8.59 -1.07
N ASN A 6 20.61 -7.68 -0.09
CA ASN A 6 19.49 -7.21 0.73
C ASN A 6 18.41 -6.55 -0.12
N ALA A 7 18.77 -5.61 -1.01
CA ALA A 7 17.81 -4.91 -1.84
C ALA A 7 16.97 -5.86 -2.73
N ASN A 8 17.55 -6.98 -3.15
CA ASN A 8 16.90 -8.00 -3.97
C ASN A 8 16.29 -9.15 -3.16
N ALA A 9 16.21 -9.04 -1.82
CA ALA A 9 15.60 -10.07 -1.01
C ALA A 9 14.11 -10.25 -1.35
N GLU A 10 13.68 -11.49 -1.57
CA GLU A 10 12.30 -11.85 -1.95
C GLU A 10 11.23 -11.25 -1.02
N GLY A 11 11.57 -11.09 0.27
CA GLY A 11 10.71 -10.47 1.27
C GLY A 11 10.25 -9.06 0.90
N HIS A 12 11.12 -8.26 0.27
CA HIS A 12 10.77 -6.90 -0.17
C HIS A 12 9.75 -6.93 -1.29
N TYR A 13 9.92 -7.80 -2.28
CA TYR A 13 8.94 -7.94 -3.38
C TYR A 13 7.57 -8.35 -2.86
N LYS A 14 7.52 -9.36 -1.98
CA LYS A 14 6.25 -9.79 -1.36
C LYS A 14 5.57 -8.67 -0.57
N LEU A 15 6.34 -7.94 0.24
CA LEU A 15 5.82 -6.84 1.04
C LEU A 15 5.31 -5.69 0.15
N LEU A 16 6.05 -5.36 -0.92
CA LEU A 16 5.66 -4.35 -1.89
C LEU A 16 4.39 -4.77 -2.66
N THR A 17 4.27 -6.03 -3.07
CA THR A 17 3.05 -6.56 -3.71
C THR A 17 1.84 -6.39 -2.80
N VAL A 18 1.96 -6.74 -1.51
CA VAL A 18 0.87 -6.54 -0.53
C VAL A 18 0.48 -5.06 -0.43
N ALA A 19 1.46 -4.15 -0.34
CA ALA A 19 1.19 -2.72 -0.30
C ALA A 19 0.45 -2.21 -1.55
N ILE A 20 0.85 -2.68 -2.74
CA ILE A 20 0.20 -2.35 -4.02
C ILE A 20 -1.24 -2.85 -4.04
N VAL A 21 -1.50 -4.10 -3.62
CA VAL A 21 -2.86 -4.66 -3.55
C VAL A 21 -3.75 -3.83 -2.63
N ILE A 22 -3.25 -3.44 -1.45
CA ILE A 22 -3.97 -2.56 -0.52
C ILE A 22 -4.28 -1.21 -1.16
N GLY A 23 -3.29 -0.62 -1.85
CA GLY A 23 -3.47 0.64 -2.58
C GLY A 23 -4.55 0.55 -3.66
N ILE A 24 -4.52 -0.52 -4.46
CA ILE A 24 -5.54 -0.81 -5.48
C ILE A 24 -6.92 -0.91 -4.83
N VAL A 25 -7.07 -1.69 -3.76
CA VAL A 25 -8.35 -1.83 -3.03
C VAL A 25 -8.87 -0.47 -2.56
N GLY A 26 -8.00 0.37 -1.99
CA GLY A 26 -8.37 1.73 -1.57
C GLY A 26 -8.83 2.62 -2.75
N VAL A 27 -8.15 2.54 -3.90
CA VAL A 27 -8.54 3.28 -5.11
C VAL A 27 -9.92 2.84 -5.62
N PHE A 28 -10.18 1.53 -5.68
CA PHE A 28 -11.46 1.02 -6.17
C PHE A 28 -12.62 1.35 -5.21
N LEU A 29 -12.40 1.19 -3.89
CA LEU A 29 -13.41 1.54 -2.90
C LEU A 29 -13.81 3.01 -2.95
N ARG A 30 -12.93 3.91 -3.41
CA ARG A 30 -13.22 5.35 -3.49
C ARG A 30 -14.39 5.64 -4.43
N PHE A 31 -14.63 4.78 -5.41
CA PHE A 31 -15.68 4.92 -6.40
C PHE A 31 -16.82 3.91 -6.23
N ALA A 32 -16.82 3.12 -5.16
CA ALA A 32 -17.84 2.11 -4.91
C ALA A 32 -19.12 2.66 -4.23
N GLY A 33 -19.07 3.90 -3.71
CA GLY A 33 -20.19 4.56 -3.06
C GLY A 33 -21.12 5.32 -4.02
N ASP A 34 -22.35 5.53 -3.58
CA ASP A 34 -23.37 6.35 -4.26
C ASP A 34 -23.53 7.74 -3.62
N ALA A 35 -24.55 8.49 -4.04
CA ALA A 35 -24.83 9.84 -3.55
C ALA A 35 -25.04 9.92 -2.03
N ASN A 36 -25.51 8.85 -1.38
CA ASN A 36 -25.80 8.84 0.05
C ASN A 36 -24.64 8.27 0.88
N THR A 37 -23.82 7.41 0.28
CA THR A 37 -22.74 6.67 0.94
C THR A 37 -21.33 7.17 0.59
N GLY A 38 -21.21 8.11 -0.35
CA GLY A 38 -19.93 8.59 -0.87
C GLY A 38 -18.95 9.14 0.18
N PHE A 39 -19.45 9.79 1.24
CA PHE A 39 -18.61 10.25 2.35
C PHE A 39 -17.96 9.09 3.12
N MET A 40 -18.72 8.03 3.39
CA MET A 40 -18.23 6.84 4.09
C MET A 40 -17.17 6.12 3.24
N PHE A 41 -17.47 5.84 1.97
CA PHE A 41 -16.54 5.19 1.06
C PHE A 41 -15.26 5.99 0.84
N THR A 42 -15.36 7.32 0.71
CA THR A 42 -14.20 8.22 0.66
C THR A 42 -13.32 8.08 1.90
N SER A 43 -13.93 8.11 3.09
CA SER A 43 -13.21 8.04 4.36
C SER A 43 -12.48 6.72 4.54
N ILE A 44 -13.18 5.59 4.29
CA ILE A 44 -12.60 4.24 4.35
C ILE A 44 -11.46 4.10 3.34
N SER A 45 -11.65 4.57 2.12
CA SER A 45 -10.63 4.52 1.06
C SER A 45 -9.37 5.27 1.45
N ASN A 46 -9.51 6.46 2.04
CA ASN A 46 -8.36 7.23 2.52
C ASN A 46 -7.59 6.49 3.62
N ILE A 47 -8.29 5.86 4.57
CA ILE A 47 -7.66 5.07 5.64
C ILE A 47 -6.87 3.89 5.03
N ILE A 48 -7.47 3.17 4.08
CA ILE A 48 -6.82 2.05 3.39
C ILE A 48 -5.57 2.53 2.63
N LEU A 49 -5.67 3.65 1.91
CA LEU A 49 -4.53 4.25 1.20
C LEU A 49 -3.41 4.65 2.17
N ILE A 50 -3.73 5.25 3.31
CA ILE A 50 -2.73 5.58 4.34
C ILE A 50 -2.02 4.31 4.82
N ILE A 51 -2.75 3.23 5.10
CA ILE A 51 -2.16 1.95 5.50
C ILE A 51 -1.24 1.40 4.40
N GLY A 52 -1.67 1.42 3.14
CA GLY A 52 -0.85 1.00 2.00
C GLY A 52 0.45 1.81 1.88
N ILE A 53 0.37 3.14 2.04
CA ILE A 53 1.53 4.04 2.04
C ILE A 53 2.50 3.69 3.17
N LEU A 54 2.01 3.49 4.40
CA LEU A 54 2.86 3.13 5.54
C LEU A 54 3.61 1.82 5.30
N ILE A 55 2.95 0.80 4.74
CA ILE A 55 3.59 -0.48 4.41
C ILE A 55 4.63 -0.31 3.30
N ALA A 56 4.30 0.44 2.24
CA ALA A 56 5.24 0.72 1.15
C ALA A 56 6.50 1.44 1.65
N LEU A 57 6.33 2.49 2.47
CA LEU A 57 7.45 3.23 3.06
C LEU A 57 8.31 2.34 3.96
N LYS A 58 7.69 1.48 4.79
CA LYS A 58 8.44 0.48 5.58
C LYS A 58 9.26 -0.45 4.68
N CYS A 59 8.71 -0.88 3.54
CA CYS A 59 9.46 -1.70 2.59
C CYS A 59 10.64 -0.95 1.99
N VAL A 60 10.44 0.30 1.55
CA VAL A 60 11.50 1.14 0.98
C VAL A 60 12.64 1.36 1.98
N PHE A 61 12.31 1.71 3.23
CA PHE A 61 13.35 1.87 4.26
C PHE A 61 14.08 0.58 4.60
N ALA A 62 13.43 -0.58 4.45
CA ALA A 62 14.09 -1.87 4.63
C ALA A 62 15.03 -2.22 3.46
N ILE A 63 14.69 -1.83 2.23
CA ILE A 63 15.56 -1.98 1.03
C ILE A 63 16.80 -1.08 1.13
N MET A 64 16.63 0.14 1.67
CA MET A 64 17.70 1.12 1.81
C MET A 64 18.67 0.84 2.96
N LYS A 65 18.36 -0.14 3.80
CA LYS A 65 19.18 -0.54 4.94
C LYS A 65 20.25 -1.55 4.51
#